data_AF-A0A7W1S9E0-F1
#
_entry.id   AF-A0A7W1S9E0-F1
#
_cell.length_a   1.000
_cell.length_b   1.000
_cell.length_c   1.000
_cell.angle_alpha   90.00
_cell.angle_beta   90.00
_cell.angle_gamma   90.00
#
_symmetry.space_group_name_H-M   'P 1'
#
loop_
_entity.id
_entity.type
_entity.pdbx_description
1 polymer ?
#
loop_
_entity_poly.entity_id
_entity_poly.type
_entity_poly.pdbx_seq_one_letter_code
_entity_poly.pdbx_strand_id
1 'polypeptide(L)'
;SYLENYYGTTNEGGLSRTGTSDRLLVEWWVTNRRVEERLNGSRGLINLNQYLEADTPIANASTVNNSGLVIPSDTFEILTGSLALVEIPVTYEALIHDNLPLAVQWQSHIREVMQRLLINGYIITDFVRSTFENRERAFYLFSQADKAFERVDFSNN
;
A
#
# COMPACT_ATOMS: atom_id res chain seq x y z
N SER A 1 -2.24 -5.07 9.54
CA SER A 1 -0.88 -5.57 9.89
C SER A 1 -0.19 -6.17 8.68
N TYR A 2 1.14 -6.21 8.65
CA TYR A 2 1.92 -6.89 7.61
C TYR A 2 2.44 -8.23 8.13
N LEU A 3 2.26 -9.30 7.37
CA LEU A 3 2.63 -10.67 7.71
C LEU A 3 3.70 -11.13 6.72
N GLU A 4 4.94 -11.19 7.18
CA GLU A 4 6.07 -11.60 6.35
C GLU A 4 6.08 -13.11 6.10
N ASN A 5 6.30 -13.52 4.86
CA ASN A 5 6.42 -14.93 4.44
C ASN A 5 5.32 -15.83 5.03
N TYR A 6 4.06 -15.39 4.97
CA TYR A 6 2.94 -16.04 5.64
C TYR A 6 2.74 -17.50 5.22
N TYR A 7 3.08 -17.85 3.97
CA TYR A 7 3.06 -19.22 3.44
C TYR A 7 4.46 -19.84 3.31
N GLY A 8 5.49 -19.23 3.92
CA GLY A 8 6.89 -19.64 3.78
C GLY A 8 7.57 -19.11 2.52
N THR A 9 8.83 -19.47 2.31
CA THR A 9 9.67 -18.98 1.20
C THR A 9 9.82 -19.99 0.06
N THR A 10 9.49 -21.25 0.31
CA THR A 10 9.56 -22.32 -0.69
C THR A 10 8.45 -22.15 -1.72
N ASN A 11 8.76 -22.33 -3.00
CA ASN A 11 7.76 -22.26 -4.08
C ASN A 11 6.95 -23.57 -4.25
N GLU A 12 6.84 -24.38 -3.20
CA GLU A 12 6.00 -25.56 -3.20
C GLU A 12 4.53 -25.11 -3.18
N GLY A 13 3.80 -25.35 -4.27
CA GLY A 13 2.39 -24.94 -4.41
C GLY A 13 2.15 -23.54 -5.01
N GLY A 14 3.19 -22.84 -5.48
CA GLY A 14 3.03 -21.59 -6.25
C GLY A 14 2.67 -20.35 -5.42
N LEU A 15 2.68 -20.44 -4.09
CA LEU A 15 2.33 -19.33 -3.18
C LEU A 15 3.49 -18.37 -2.88
N SER A 16 4.71 -18.75 -3.27
CA SER A 16 5.96 -17.99 -3.04
C SER A 16 6.79 -17.91 -4.34
N ARG A 17 6.15 -17.57 -5.46
CA ARG A 17 6.78 -17.52 -6.81
C ARG A 17 8.02 -16.63 -6.89
N THR A 18 8.10 -15.63 -6.02
CA THR A 18 9.19 -14.67 -5.91
C THR A 18 10.12 -14.94 -4.72
N GLY A 19 10.01 -16.14 -4.10
CA GLY A 19 10.77 -16.51 -2.91
C GLY A 19 10.22 -15.96 -1.59
N THR A 20 9.14 -15.19 -1.65
CA THR A 20 8.45 -14.66 -0.46
C THR A 20 6.94 -14.71 -0.63
N SER A 21 6.21 -14.75 0.49
CA SER A 21 4.75 -14.93 0.52
C SER A 21 4.06 -13.95 1.49
N ASP A 22 4.44 -12.69 1.40
CA ASP A 22 3.91 -11.66 2.28
C ASP A 22 2.40 -11.48 2.14
N ARG A 23 1.74 -11.17 3.26
CA ARG A 23 0.31 -10.90 3.30
C ARG A 23 0.02 -9.63 4.08
N LEU A 24 -0.88 -8.84 3.52
CA LEU A 24 -1.42 -7.67 4.21
C LEU A 24 -2.74 -8.08 4.88
N LEU A 25 -2.78 -8.03 6.21
CA LEU A 25 -4.00 -8.18 6.97
C LEU A 25 -4.72 -6.83 7.06
N VAL A 26 -5.87 -6.74 6.40
CA VAL A 26 -6.71 -5.54 6.36
C VAL A 26 -7.97 -5.78 7.20
N GLU A 27 -8.25 -4.86 8.12
CA GLU A 27 -9.42 -4.91 9.01
C GLU A 27 -10.44 -3.87 8.58
N TRP A 28 -11.64 -4.32 8.19
CA TRP A 28 -12.73 -3.46 7.73
C TRP A 28 -13.79 -3.31 8.83
N TRP A 29 -13.76 -2.17 9.52
CA TRP A 29 -14.74 -1.83 10.56
C TRP A 29 -15.99 -1.23 9.92
N VAL A 30 -16.95 -2.07 9.57
CA VAL A 30 -18.17 -1.69 8.84
C VAL A 30 -19.12 -0.77 9.61
N THR A 31 -19.01 -0.70 10.94
CA THR A 31 -19.80 0.18 11.81
C THR A 31 -19.14 1.51 12.13
N ASN A 32 -17.98 1.80 11.53
CA ASN A 32 -17.28 3.06 11.77
C ASN A 32 -18.00 4.23 11.05
N ARG A 33 -18.05 5.41 11.67
CA ARG A 33 -18.62 6.66 11.11
C ARG A 33 -18.21 6.91 9.64
N ARG A 34 -16.95 6.63 9.28
CA ARG A 34 -16.46 6.81 7.90
C ARG A 34 -17.19 5.94 6.87
N VAL A 35 -17.64 4.75 7.28
CA VAL A 35 -18.40 3.82 6.43
C VAL A 35 -19.84 4.32 6.31
N GLU A 36 -20.44 4.75 7.40
CA GLU A 36 -21.79 5.34 7.40
C GLU A 36 -21.86 6.61 6.53
N GLU A 37 -20.89 7.52 6.64
CA GLU A 37 -20.80 8.72 5.81
C GLU A 37 -20.65 8.41 4.31
N ARG A 38 -19.91 7.34 3.97
CA ARG A 38 -19.80 6.83 2.59
C ARG A 38 -21.12 6.24 2.10
N LEU A 39 -21.79 5.42 2.91
CA LEU A 39 -23.08 4.81 2.56
C LEU A 39 -24.17 5.86 2.37
N ASN A 40 -24.16 6.92 3.19
CA ASN A 40 -25.13 8.02 3.13
C ASN A 40 -24.78 9.08 2.06
N GLY A 41 -23.77 8.83 1.22
CA GLY A 41 -23.37 9.75 0.13
C GLY A 41 -22.85 11.11 0.59
N SER A 42 -22.64 11.29 1.89
CA SER A 42 -22.19 12.56 2.48
C SER A 42 -20.68 12.77 2.30
N ARG A 43 -19.95 11.71 1.91
CA ARG A 43 -18.53 11.73 1.60
C ARG A 43 -18.26 11.04 0.27
N GLY A 44 -17.88 11.81 -0.75
CA GLY A 44 -17.50 11.29 -2.07
C GLY A 44 -16.18 10.52 -2.06
N LEU A 45 -15.92 9.74 -3.11
CA LEU A 45 -14.63 9.10 -3.34
C LEU A 45 -13.57 10.19 -3.54
N ILE A 46 -12.53 10.18 -2.70
CA ILE A 46 -11.37 11.06 -2.89
C ILE A 46 -10.52 10.43 -3.98
N ASN A 47 -10.27 11.17 -5.06
CA ASN A 47 -9.42 10.69 -6.15
C ASN A 47 -7.94 11.06 -5.90
N LEU A 48 -7.04 10.50 -6.72
CA LEU A 48 -5.60 10.71 -6.56
C LEU A 48 -5.22 12.20 -6.63
N ASN A 49 -5.82 12.97 -7.55
CA ASN A 49 -5.50 14.39 -7.72
C ASN A 49 -5.80 15.18 -6.46
N GLN A 50 -6.91 14.89 -5.78
CA GLN A 50 -7.27 15.56 -4.53
C GLN A 50 -6.28 15.28 -3.39
N TYR A 51 -5.70 14.07 -3.33
CA TYR A 51 -4.63 13.78 -2.36
C TYR A 51 -3.35 14.56 -2.69
N LEU A 52 -2.99 14.63 -3.96
CA LEU A 52 -1.79 15.33 -4.42
C LEU A 52 -1.93 16.86 -4.28
N GLU A 53 -3.10 17.43 -4.57
CA GLU A 53 -3.42 18.85 -4.34
C GLU A 53 -3.37 19.23 -2.85
N ALA A 54 -3.56 18.25 -1.95
CA ALA A 54 -3.41 18.41 -0.50
C ALA A 54 -1.96 18.14 -0.03
N ASP A 55 -0.98 18.15 -0.93
CA ASP A 55 0.43 17.90 -0.67
C ASP A 55 0.69 16.56 0.06
N THR A 56 -0.16 15.55 -0.19
CA THR A 56 0.07 14.21 0.38
C THR A 56 1.32 13.60 -0.26
N PRO A 57 2.37 13.30 0.53
CA PRO A 57 3.62 12.80 -0.01
C PRO A 57 3.48 11.36 -0.54
N ILE A 58 4.18 11.07 -1.65
CA ILE A 58 4.38 9.70 -2.13
C ILE A 58 5.63 9.15 -1.45
N ALA A 59 5.45 8.24 -0.49
CA ALA A 59 6.52 7.69 0.34
C ALA A 59 7.62 6.98 -0.48
N ASN A 60 7.23 6.38 -1.61
CA ASN A 60 8.10 5.58 -2.47
C ASN A 60 7.90 5.92 -3.96
N ALA A 61 8.17 7.17 -4.35
CA ALA A 61 7.97 7.61 -5.73
C ALA A 61 8.78 6.75 -6.73
N SER A 62 8.08 5.97 -7.57
CA SER A 62 8.73 5.16 -8.61
C SER A 62 9.29 6.02 -9.75
N THR A 63 10.30 5.50 -10.43
CA THR A 63 10.86 6.12 -11.65
C THR A 63 10.67 5.21 -12.86
N VAL A 64 10.88 5.75 -14.06
CA VAL A 64 10.90 4.97 -15.31
C VAL A 64 12.35 4.86 -15.77
N ASN A 65 12.83 3.64 -15.96
CA ASN A 65 14.20 3.43 -16.44
C ASN A 65 14.31 3.62 -17.96
N ASN A 66 15.54 3.54 -18.49
CA ASN A 66 15.82 3.72 -19.92
C ASN A 66 15.11 2.70 -20.83
N SER A 67 14.63 1.58 -20.29
CA SER A 67 13.87 0.55 -21.01
C SER A 67 12.36 0.76 -20.93
N GLY A 68 11.88 1.86 -20.34
CA GLY A 68 10.46 2.15 -20.17
C GLY A 68 9.79 1.37 -19.04
N LEU A 69 10.55 0.65 -18.21
CA LEU A 69 10.02 -0.09 -17.07
C LEU A 69 9.90 0.79 -15.84
N VAL A 70 8.82 0.61 -15.11
CA VAL A 70 8.57 1.28 -13.83
C VAL A 70 9.33 0.54 -12.71
N ILE A 71 10.28 1.24 -12.09
CA ILE A 71 11.13 0.70 -11.03
C ILE A 71 10.81 1.37 -9.69
N PRO A 72 10.84 0.64 -8.56
CA PRO A 72 10.70 1.25 -7.26
C PRO A 72 11.88 2.18 -6.99
N SER A 73 11.69 3.16 -6.10
CA SER A 73 12.81 3.99 -5.64
C SER A 73 13.80 3.16 -4.82
N ASP A 74 15.08 3.53 -4.85
CA ASP A 74 16.10 2.95 -3.96
C ASP A 74 15.91 3.41 -2.50
N THR A 75 15.18 4.51 -2.30
CA THR A 75 14.90 5.10 -1.00
C THR A 75 13.41 5.30 -0.81
N PHE A 76 12.97 5.37 0.43
CA PHE A 76 11.63 5.82 0.79
C PHE A 76 11.75 6.88 1.89
N GLU A 77 10.79 7.81 1.92
CA GLU A 77 10.83 8.91 2.88
C GLU A 77 10.23 8.50 4.23
N ILE A 78 10.86 8.95 5.31
CA ILE A 78 10.27 8.89 6.65
C ILE A 78 9.38 10.11 6.81
N LEU A 79 8.07 9.89 6.74
CA LEU A 79 7.09 10.96 6.67
C LEU A 79 6.70 11.45 8.06
N THR A 80 6.71 12.77 8.25
CA THR A 80 6.30 13.47 9.47
C THR A 80 4.84 13.94 9.46
N GLY A 81 4.14 13.75 8.33
CA GLY A 81 2.75 14.15 8.14
C GLY A 81 1.72 13.16 8.71
N SER A 82 0.44 13.42 8.45
CA SER A 82 -0.66 12.51 8.83
C SER A 82 -1.10 11.57 7.71
N LEU A 83 -0.60 11.77 6.48
CA LEU A 83 -0.94 10.98 5.30
C LEU A 83 0.31 10.63 4.49
N ALA A 84 0.25 9.48 3.83
CA ALA A 84 1.30 8.94 2.98
C ALA A 84 0.70 8.09 1.87
N LEU A 85 1.13 8.29 0.63
CA LEU A 85 0.80 7.42 -0.50
C LEU A 85 1.92 6.41 -0.71
N VAL A 86 1.58 5.12 -0.77
CA VAL A 86 2.53 4.05 -1.11
C VAL A 86 2.15 3.46 -2.45
N GLU A 87 3.01 3.64 -3.44
CA GLU A 87 2.85 3.11 -4.80
C GLU A 87 3.11 1.60 -4.84
N ILE A 88 2.31 0.91 -5.66
CA ILE A 88 2.48 -0.51 -6.00
C ILE A 88 2.49 -0.68 -7.53
N PRO A 89 3.12 -1.74 -8.07
CA PRO A 89 3.10 -1.98 -9.51
C PRO A 89 1.70 -2.40 -9.96
N VAL A 90 1.16 -1.71 -10.98
CA VAL A 90 -0.19 -1.98 -11.52
C VAL A 90 -0.29 -3.38 -12.14
N THR A 91 0.80 -3.86 -12.76
CA THR A 91 0.85 -5.12 -13.51
C THR A 91 1.85 -6.12 -12.90
N TYR A 92 1.74 -6.37 -11.60
CA TYR A 92 2.66 -7.27 -10.88
C TYR A 92 2.75 -8.68 -11.49
N GLU A 93 1.65 -9.27 -11.93
CA GLU A 93 1.68 -10.61 -12.55
C GLU A 93 2.51 -10.64 -13.84
N ALA A 94 2.44 -9.58 -14.66
CA ALA A 94 3.28 -9.44 -15.84
C ALA A 94 4.76 -9.31 -15.44
N LEU A 95 5.07 -8.56 -14.37
CA LEU A 95 6.44 -8.48 -13.86
C LEU A 95 6.98 -9.85 -13.45
N ILE A 96 6.19 -10.70 -12.78
CA ILE A 96 6.68 -12.04 -12.40
C ILE A 96 7.05 -12.88 -13.64
N HIS A 97 6.30 -12.75 -14.74
CA HIS A 97 6.56 -13.49 -15.98
C HIS A 97 7.72 -12.88 -16.80
N ASP A 98 7.70 -11.57 -17.01
CA ASP A 98 8.57 -10.88 -17.96
C ASP A 98 9.90 -10.42 -17.32
N ASN A 99 9.91 -10.15 -16.01
CA ASN A 99 11.08 -9.65 -15.29
C ASN A 99 11.03 -9.99 -13.79
N LEU A 100 11.27 -11.26 -13.46
CA LEU A 100 11.26 -11.76 -12.09
C LEU A 100 12.17 -10.95 -11.13
N PRO A 101 13.41 -10.54 -11.49
CA PRO A 101 14.23 -9.70 -10.62
C PRO A 101 13.54 -8.38 -10.23
N LEU A 102 12.87 -7.71 -11.17
CA LEU A 102 12.13 -6.48 -10.90
C LEU A 102 10.90 -6.74 -10.02
N ALA A 103 10.22 -7.88 -10.20
CA ALA A 103 9.12 -8.28 -9.31
C ALA A 103 9.61 -8.47 -7.86
N VAL A 104 10.76 -9.14 -7.67
CA VAL A 104 11.39 -9.31 -6.35
C VAL A 104 11.79 -7.96 -5.75
N GLN A 105 12.37 -7.06 -6.55
CA GLN A 105 12.73 -5.71 -6.10
C GLN A 105 11.50 -4.94 -5.60
N TRP A 106 10.41 -4.95 -6.37
CA TRP A 106 9.14 -4.33 -6.00
C TRP A 106 8.58 -4.90 -4.69
N GLN A 107 8.59 -6.22 -4.54
CA GLN A 107 8.05 -6.87 -3.36
C GLN A 107 8.86 -6.54 -2.10
N SER A 108 10.19 -6.61 -2.19
CA SER A 108 11.10 -6.25 -1.10
C SER A 108 10.91 -4.79 -0.69
N HIS A 109 10.81 -3.89 -1.67
CA HIS A 109 10.63 -2.47 -1.41
C HIS A 109 9.28 -2.16 -0.75
N ILE A 110 8.18 -2.73 -1.26
CA ILE A 110 6.86 -2.57 -0.66
C ILE A 110 6.82 -3.12 0.76
N ARG A 111 7.45 -4.29 1.01
CA ARG A 111 7.59 -4.85 2.36
C ARG A 111 8.21 -3.82 3.29
N GLU A 112 9.36 -3.28 2.92
CA GLU A 112 10.10 -2.34 3.75
C GLU A 112 9.29 -1.07 4.07
N VAL A 113 8.72 -0.43 3.03
CA VAL A 113 7.93 0.81 3.19
C VAL A 113 6.69 0.57 4.04
N MET A 114 5.91 -0.48 3.76
CA MET A 114 4.69 -0.76 4.48
C MET A 114 4.97 -1.14 5.94
N GLN A 115 5.96 -2.00 6.20
CA GLN A 115 6.35 -2.34 7.58
C GLN A 115 6.78 -1.10 8.35
N ARG A 116 7.59 -0.22 7.73
CA ARG A 116 8.03 1.01 8.39
C ARG A 116 6.85 1.90 8.77
N LEU A 117 5.91 2.14 7.85
CA LEU A 117 4.75 2.99 8.13
C LEU A 117 3.87 2.38 9.23
N LEU A 118 3.58 1.07 9.17
CA LEU A 118 2.77 0.39 10.18
C LEU A 118 3.41 0.44 11.57
N ILE A 119 4.73 0.27 11.68
CA ILE A 119 5.46 0.37 12.96
C ILE A 119 5.40 1.81 13.52
N ASN A 120 5.36 2.82 12.65
CA ASN A 120 5.23 4.23 13.04
C ASN A 120 3.77 4.66 13.28
N GLY A 121 2.84 3.72 13.43
CA GLY A 121 1.46 4.00 13.81
C GLY A 121 0.55 4.47 12.66
N TYR A 122 0.99 4.32 11.41
CA TYR A 122 0.09 4.49 10.28
C TYR A 122 -0.78 3.26 10.07
N ILE A 123 -1.98 3.47 9.55
CA ILE A 123 -2.90 2.44 9.11
C ILE A 123 -3.29 2.67 7.66
N ILE A 124 -3.61 1.59 6.94
CA ILE A 124 -4.09 1.68 5.56
C ILE A 124 -5.58 2.04 5.60
N THR A 125 -5.93 3.16 4.97
CA THR A 125 -7.29 3.71 5.02
C THR A 125 -7.98 3.76 3.67
N ASP A 126 -7.21 3.72 2.58
CA ASP A 126 -7.77 3.75 1.23
C ASP A 126 -6.87 3.07 0.19
N PHE A 127 -7.43 2.84 -0.99
CA PHE A 127 -6.72 2.39 -2.19
C PHE A 127 -7.21 3.20 -3.40
N VAL A 128 -6.27 3.77 -4.15
CA VAL A 128 -6.56 4.63 -5.30
C VAL A 128 -5.79 4.14 -6.51
N ARG A 129 -6.49 4.00 -7.64
CA ARG A 129 -5.90 3.71 -8.96
C ARG A 129 -6.38 4.76 -9.94
N SER A 130 -5.46 5.41 -10.63
CA SER A 130 -5.77 6.45 -11.62
C SER A 130 -4.63 6.59 -12.64
N THR A 131 -4.94 7.17 -13.79
CA THR A 131 -3.91 7.69 -14.70
C THR A 131 -3.35 8.99 -14.13
N PHE A 132 -2.03 9.06 -13.94
CA PHE A 132 -1.31 10.24 -13.48
C PHE A 132 0.10 10.24 -14.12
N GLU A 133 0.59 11.41 -14.53
CA GLU A 133 1.86 11.55 -15.29
C GLU A 133 1.92 10.62 -16.52
N ASN A 134 0.81 10.55 -17.27
CA ASN A 134 0.67 9.74 -18.50
C ASN A 134 0.85 8.23 -18.34
N ARG A 135 0.72 7.69 -17.12
CA ARG A 135 0.70 6.24 -16.87
C ARG A 135 -0.34 5.86 -15.83
N GLU A 136 -0.80 4.61 -15.86
CA GLU A 136 -1.60 4.08 -14.76
C GLU A 136 -0.73 3.92 -13.51
N ARG A 137 -1.24 4.40 -12.37
CA ARG A 137 -0.59 4.28 -11.07
C ARG A 137 -1.59 3.79 -10.04
N ALA A 138 -1.12 3.00 -9.09
CA ALA A 138 -1.92 2.45 -8.01
C ALA A 138 -1.22 2.71 -6.67
N PHE A 139 -2.00 3.18 -5.68
CA PHE A 139 -1.49 3.57 -4.38
C PHE A 139 -2.37 3.03 -3.27
N TYR A 140 -1.75 2.61 -2.18
CA TYR A 140 -2.39 2.54 -0.88
C TYR A 140 -2.22 3.87 -0.14
N LEU A 141 -3.30 4.37 0.46
CA LEU A 141 -3.23 5.51 1.37
C LEU A 141 -3.00 5.00 2.80
N PHE A 142 -1.95 5.51 3.40
CA PHE A 142 -1.65 5.38 4.82
C PHE A 142 -2.05 6.67 5.54
N SER A 143 -2.74 6.54 6.66
CA SER A 143 -3.06 7.64 7.56
C SER A 143 -2.49 7.37 8.94
N GLN A 144 -1.95 8.37 9.60
CA GLN A 144 -1.63 8.26 11.02
C GLN A 144 -2.92 7.88 11.76
N ALA A 145 -2.87 6.82 12.57
CA ALA A 145 -4.01 6.47 13.39
C ALA A 145 -4.21 7.56 14.45
N ASP A 146 -5.22 8.42 14.26
CA ASP A 146 -5.75 9.23 15.36
C ASP A 146 -6.20 8.29 16.50
N LYS A 147 -6.22 8.79 17.75
CA LYS A 147 -6.70 8.07 18.94
C LYS A 147 -8.09 7.40 18.78
N ALA A 148 -8.85 7.77 17.75
CA ALA A 148 -10.12 7.14 17.39
C ALA A 148 -10.01 5.67 16.91
N PHE A 149 -8.80 5.19 16.59
CA PHE A 149 -8.50 3.78 16.32
C PHE A 149 -7.90 3.08 17.54
N GLU A 150 -8.27 3.46 18.77
CA GLU A 150 -8.06 2.58 19.92
C GLU A 150 -8.67 1.23 19.60
N ARG A 151 -7.80 0.21 19.51
CA ARG A 151 -8.19 -1.18 19.38
C ARG A 151 -9.22 -1.47 20.46
N VAL A 152 -10.45 -1.74 20.07
CA VAL A 152 -11.40 -2.41 20.95
C VAL A 152 -10.84 -3.82 21.14
N ASP A 153 -10.16 -4.05 22.26
CA ASP A 153 -9.70 -5.37 22.65
C ASP A 153 -10.93 -6.25 22.90
N PHE A 154 -11.16 -7.22 22.02
CA PHE A 154 -12.20 -8.25 22.18
C PHE A 154 -11.76 -9.37 23.15
N SER A 155 -10.96 -9.06 24.17
CA SER A 155 -10.53 -10.03 25.18
C SER A 155 -11.56 -10.26 26.31
N ASN A 156 -12.77 -9.74 26.18
CA ASN A 156 -13.90 -10.07 27.05
C ASN A 156 -15.12 -10.49 26.22
N ASN A 157 -15.20 -11.78 25.91
CA ASN A 157 -16.49 -12.47 25.76
C ASN A 157 -16.33 -13.96 26.07
#